data_AF-A0A5U3G527-F1
#
_entry.id   AF-A0A5U3G527-F1
#
_cell.length_a   1.000
_cell.length_b   1.000
_cell.length_c   1.000
_cell.angle_alpha   90.00
_cell.angle_beta   90.00
_cell.angle_gamma   90.00
#
_symmetry.space_group_name_H-M   'P 1'
#
loop_
_entity.id
_entity.type
_entity.pdbx_description
1 polymer ?
#
loop_
_entity_poly.entity_id
_entity_poly.type
_entity_poly.pdbx_seq_one_letter_code
_entity_poly.pdbx_strand_id
1 'polypeptide(L)'
;ADGKALPSFSLTRSHGDRHRFRISDRQAYTGVKAYWLDLNFGKKKKVSVKRRKPATPEKEKSSSREGDYMEGADGNVYVLRKTYQNEEAAKRAAAARWQQLQRGAAEFSITLARGRADLYPEMHGSVSGFKTDIDNEDWIIAKAEHTIDDNGFTTRLELELKIPDWIAEKE
;
A
#
# COMPACT_ATOMS: atom_id res chain seq x y z
N ALA A 1 16.83 -20.37 18.13
CA ALA A 1 16.12 -19.73 17.01
C ALA A 1 16.36 -20.60 15.78
N ASP A 2 15.39 -21.46 15.45
CA ASP A 2 15.47 -22.34 14.28
C ASP A 2 15.15 -21.46 13.06
N GLY A 3 16.16 -21.14 12.24
CA GLY A 3 16.12 -20.13 11.16
C GLY A 3 15.27 -20.52 9.95
N LYS A 4 14.08 -21.08 10.16
CA LYS A 4 13.15 -21.43 9.08
C LYS A 4 12.66 -20.17 8.39
N ALA A 5 12.72 -20.19 7.06
CA ALA A 5 12.16 -19.15 6.22
C ALA A 5 10.66 -18.96 6.54
N LEU A 6 10.23 -17.71 6.58
CA LEU A 6 8.82 -17.39 6.79
C LEU A 6 7.96 -18.05 5.69
N PRO A 7 6.76 -18.56 6.03
CA PRO A 7 5.87 -19.14 5.04
C PRO A 7 5.56 -18.10 3.98
N SER A 8 5.77 -18.46 2.71
CA SER A 8 5.37 -17.66 1.56
C SER A 8 4.47 -18.50 0.66
N PHE A 9 3.48 -17.85 0.04
CA PHE A 9 2.64 -18.52 -0.95
C PHE A 9 3.22 -18.32 -2.35
N SER A 10 3.03 -19.33 -3.19
CA SER A 10 3.17 -19.22 -4.64
C SER A 10 1.82 -19.51 -5.29
N LEU A 11 1.38 -18.60 -6.16
CA LEU A 11 0.10 -18.70 -6.83
C LEU A 11 0.26 -18.57 -8.34
N THR A 12 -0.03 -19.64 -9.07
CA THR A 12 0.00 -19.62 -10.53
C THR A 12 -1.39 -19.34 -11.11
N ARG A 13 -1.46 -18.76 -12.31
CA ARG A 13 -2.72 -18.59 -13.06
C ARG A 13 -3.53 -19.89 -13.21
N SER A 14 -2.89 -21.05 -13.28
CA SER A 14 -3.56 -22.36 -13.38
C SER A 14 -4.35 -22.76 -12.12
N HIS A 15 -4.10 -22.14 -10.97
CA HIS A 15 -4.82 -22.44 -9.73
C HIS A 15 -6.20 -21.78 -9.66
N GLY A 16 -6.48 -20.79 -10.50
CA GLY A 16 -7.73 -20.03 -10.49
C GLY A 16 -8.36 -19.89 -11.87
N ASP A 17 -9.68 -19.69 -11.87
CA ASP A 17 -10.46 -19.48 -13.11
C ASP A 17 -10.69 -17.99 -13.36
N ARG A 18 -10.97 -17.23 -12.30
CA ARG A 18 -11.32 -15.80 -12.36
C ARG A 18 -10.35 -14.97 -11.56
N HIS A 19 -9.88 -13.88 -12.16
CA HIS A 19 -9.09 -12.87 -11.48
C HIS A 19 -9.56 -11.46 -11.87
N ARG A 20 -9.37 -10.52 -10.96
CA ARG A 20 -9.58 -9.10 -11.17
C ARG A 20 -8.34 -8.37 -10.69
N PHE A 21 -7.74 -7.58 -11.58
CA PHE A 21 -6.64 -6.69 -11.24
C PHE A 21 -7.12 -5.25 -11.38
N ARG A 22 -6.95 -4.46 -10.34
CA ARG A 22 -7.24 -3.02 -10.34
C ARG A 22 -6.01 -2.30 -9.82
N ILE A 23 -5.46 -1.42 -10.66
CA ILE A 23 -4.43 -0.47 -10.25
C ILE A 23 -5.09 0.89 -10.03
N SER A 24 -4.94 1.43 -8.83
CA SER A 24 -5.23 2.83 -8.54
C SER A 24 -3.94 3.63 -8.77
N ASP A 25 -4.06 4.90 -9.15
CA ASP A 25 -2.90 5.72 -9.47
C ASP A 25 -1.89 5.76 -8.29
N ARG A 26 -0.80 5.00 -8.42
CA ARG A 26 0.29 4.86 -7.43
C ARG A 26 1.00 6.20 -7.16
N GLN A 27 0.75 7.21 -8.01
CA GLN A 27 1.38 8.52 -8.01
C GLN A 27 0.44 9.65 -7.55
N ALA A 28 -0.80 9.33 -7.16
CA ALA A 28 -1.78 10.35 -6.81
C ALA A 28 -1.30 11.20 -5.64
N TYR A 29 -0.46 10.66 -4.75
CA TYR A 29 0.08 11.41 -3.62
C TYR A 29 1.57 11.14 -3.38
N THR A 30 2.33 12.21 -3.14
CA THR A 30 3.78 12.17 -2.91
C THR A 30 4.16 12.16 -1.41
N GLY A 31 3.18 12.38 -0.53
CA GLY A 31 3.36 12.29 0.92
C GLY A 31 2.10 12.61 1.71
N VAL A 32 2.22 12.56 3.03
CA VAL A 32 1.19 12.93 4.01
C VAL A 32 1.72 13.98 4.98
N LYS A 33 0.95 15.05 5.21
CA LYS A 33 1.22 16.09 6.21
C LYS A 33 0.23 15.98 7.37
N ALA A 34 0.72 16.10 8.59
CA ALA A 34 -0.09 16.21 9.81
C ALA A 34 0.32 17.42 10.64
N TYR A 35 -0.62 17.94 11.42
CA TYR A 35 -0.39 19.06 12.33
C TYR A 35 -0.49 18.61 13.78
N TRP A 36 0.35 19.16 14.65
CA TRP A 36 0.28 18.98 16.08
C TRP A 36 0.41 20.33 16.81
N LEU A 37 -0.14 20.39 18.02
CA LEU A 37 -0.07 21.56 18.89
C LEU A 37 1.19 21.48 19.76
N ASP A 38 2.05 22.49 19.65
CA ASP A 38 3.17 22.64 20.56
C ASP A 38 2.67 23.25 21.88
N LEU A 39 2.64 22.46 22.94
CA LEU A 39 2.19 22.87 24.28
C LEU A 39 3.10 23.93 24.92
N ASN A 40 4.35 24.04 24.46
CA ASN A 40 5.31 25.02 24.99
C ASN A 40 5.17 26.39 24.31
N PHE A 41 4.82 26.42 23.03
CA PHE A 41 4.78 27.66 22.24
C PHE A 41 3.40 28.05 21.69
N GLY A 42 2.34 27.28 21.97
CA GLY A 42 0.95 27.57 21.56
C GLY A 42 0.73 27.61 20.04
N LYS A 43 1.72 27.18 19.25
CA LYS A 43 1.71 27.23 17.78
C LYS A 43 1.52 25.84 17.19
N LYS A 44 0.84 25.77 16.05
CA LYS A 44 0.69 24.52 15.28
C LYS A 44 2.00 24.24 14.53
N LYS A 45 2.60 23.09 14.80
CA LYS A 45 3.76 22.57 14.06
C LYS A 45 3.31 21.50 13.07
N LYS A 46 4.06 21.33 11.98
CA LYS A 46 3.75 20.40 10.88
C LYS A 46 4.77 19.27 10.85
N VAL A 47 4.31 18.06 10.58
CA VAL A 47 5.13 16.87 10.31
C VAL A 47 4.73 16.36 8.92
N SER A 48 5.72 16.01 8.10
CA SER A 48 5.48 15.41 6.78
C SER A 48 6.18 14.07 6.64
N VAL A 49 5.46 13.12 6.08
CA VAL A 49 5.92 11.78 5.69
C VAL A 49 5.95 11.76 4.17
N LYS A 50 7.11 11.56 3.56
CA LYS A 50 7.27 11.53 2.10
C LYS A 50 7.97 10.24 1.65
N ARG A 51 7.73 9.85 0.40
CA ARG A 51 8.55 8.83 -0.27
C ARG A 51 9.98 9.35 -0.43
N ARG A 52 10.99 8.61 0.02
CA ARG A 52 12.38 8.88 -0.40
C ARG A 52 12.48 8.53 -1.88
N LYS A 53 12.69 9.52 -2.74
CA LYS A 53 13.16 9.27 -4.13
C LYS A 53 14.69 9.14 -4.08
N PRO A 54 15.32 8.20 -4.81
CA PRO A 54 16.75 8.31 -5.09
C PRO A 54 16.99 9.63 -5.85
N ALA A 55 18.09 10.31 -5.53
CA ALA A 55 18.41 11.63 -6.08
C ALA A 55 18.43 11.59 -7.61
N THR A 56 17.42 12.21 -8.23
CA THR A 56 17.33 12.46 -9.67
C THR A 56 17.03 13.96 -9.81
N PRO A 57 17.70 14.70 -10.72
CA PRO A 57 17.85 16.14 -10.60
C PRO A 57 16.51 16.89 -10.70
N GLU A 58 16.38 17.95 -9.89
CA GLU A 58 15.23 18.86 -9.85
C GLU A 58 14.91 19.39 -11.25
N LYS A 59 13.71 19.08 -11.75
CA LYS A 59 13.11 19.84 -12.85
C LYS A 59 12.19 20.91 -12.28
N GLU A 60 12.34 22.10 -12.85
CA GLU A 60 11.73 23.37 -12.44
C GLU A 60 10.20 23.31 -12.37
N LYS A 61 9.64 23.94 -11.33
CA LYS A 61 8.21 23.99 -11.05
C LYS A 61 7.53 25.01 -11.97
N SER A 62 6.72 24.56 -12.92
CA SER A 62 5.88 25.45 -13.72
C SER A 62 4.68 25.95 -12.89
N SER A 63 4.51 27.26 -12.87
CA SER A 63 3.48 27.99 -12.14
C SER A 63 2.20 28.14 -12.97
N SER A 64 1.56 27.04 -13.35
CA SER A 64 0.30 27.08 -14.10
C SER A 64 -0.85 26.64 -13.20
N ARG A 65 -1.86 27.50 -13.05
CA ARG A 65 -3.07 27.27 -12.26
C ARG A 65 -4.22 26.84 -13.15
N GLU A 66 -4.08 25.77 -13.92
CA GLU A 66 -5.22 25.05 -14.49
C GLU A 66 -4.79 23.75 -15.17
N GLY A 67 -5.46 22.65 -14.80
CA GLY A 67 -5.70 21.49 -15.67
C GLY A 67 -4.51 20.67 -16.17
N ASP A 68 -4.01 19.75 -15.35
CA ASP A 68 -3.65 18.40 -15.84
C ASP A 68 -3.75 17.42 -14.67
N TYR A 69 -4.83 16.63 -14.66
CA TYR A 69 -5.18 15.71 -13.57
C TYR A 69 -4.58 14.31 -13.79
N MET A 70 -3.68 14.15 -14.77
CA MET A 70 -3.16 12.84 -15.18
C MET A 70 -1.67 12.61 -14.92
N GLU A 71 -0.90 13.63 -14.53
CA GLU A 71 0.50 13.45 -14.15
C GLU A 71 0.68 13.87 -12.69
N GLY A 72 1.13 12.93 -11.84
CA GLY A 72 1.45 13.16 -10.44
C GLY A 72 2.58 14.18 -10.30
N ALA A 73 2.24 15.47 -10.42
CA ALA A 73 3.13 16.57 -10.14
C ALA A 73 3.58 16.46 -8.68
N ASP A 74 4.85 16.79 -8.44
CA ASP A 74 5.62 16.65 -7.20
C ASP A 74 5.01 17.39 -5.96
N GLY A 75 3.75 17.85 -6.04
CA GLY A 75 3.04 18.68 -5.08
C GLY A 75 1.79 18.08 -4.41
N ASN A 76 1.23 16.93 -4.83
CA ASN A 76 0.01 16.42 -4.18
C ASN A 76 0.33 15.71 -2.85
N VAL A 77 0.23 16.47 -1.75
CA VAL A 77 0.48 15.98 -0.39
C VAL A 77 -0.83 15.92 0.37
N TYR A 78 -1.21 14.74 0.85
CA TYR A 78 -2.45 14.56 1.61
C TYR A 78 -2.32 15.21 2.99
N VAL A 79 -3.21 16.14 3.32
CA VAL A 79 -3.18 16.88 4.60
C VAL A 79 -4.19 16.31 5.58
N LEU A 80 -3.73 15.83 6.74
CA LEU A 80 -4.62 15.44 7.83
C LEU A 80 -5.27 16.68 8.45
N ARG A 81 -6.60 16.78 8.32
CA ARG A 81 -7.42 17.84 8.94
C ARG A 81 -7.36 17.84 10.47
N LYS A 82 -7.13 16.68 11.09
CA LYS A 82 -7.09 16.53 12.54
C LYS A 82 -5.77 17.11 13.05
N THR A 83 -5.87 18.00 14.03
CA THR A 83 -4.71 18.45 14.80
C THR A 83 -4.49 17.51 15.98
N TYR A 84 -3.25 17.07 16.19
CA TYR A 84 -2.86 16.13 17.24
C TYR A 84 -2.26 16.85 18.45
N GLN A 85 -2.24 16.17 19.60
CA GLN A 85 -1.75 16.73 20.86
C GLN A 85 -0.21 16.76 20.96
N ASN A 86 0.48 15.79 20.34
CA ASN A 86 1.93 15.69 20.35
C ASN A 86 2.47 15.36 18.94
N GLU A 87 3.77 15.59 18.76
CA GLU A 87 4.48 15.30 17.51
C GLU A 87 4.40 13.81 17.14
N GLU A 88 4.61 12.93 18.13
CA GLU A 88 4.64 11.48 17.91
C GLU A 88 3.30 10.93 17.39
N ALA A 89 2.16 11.42 17.90
CA ALA A 89 0.86 11.00 17.39
C ALA A 89 0.60 11.56 15.99
N ALA A 90 1.02 12.80 15.69
CA ALA A 90 0.93 13.34 14.34
C ALA A 90 1.79 12.53 13.36
N LYS A 91 3.00 12.14 13.76
CA LYS A 91 3.91 11.32 12.94
C LYS A 91 3.33 9.94 12.70
N ARG A 92 2.89 9.23 13.74
CA ARG A 92 2.27 7.90 13.63
C ARG A 92 1.00 7.94 12.77
N ALA A 93 0.18 8.98 12.92
CA ALA A 93 -1.02 9.14 12.12
C ALA A 93 -0.71 9.46 10.65
N ALA A 94 0.31 10.29 10.38
CA ALA A 94 0.77 10.56 9.02
C ALA A 94 1.33 9.30 8.36
N ALA A 95 2.15 8.52 9.08
CA ALA A 95 2.71 7.25 8.61
C ALA A 95 1.62 6.20 8.34
N ALA A 96 0.67 6.02 9.26
CA ALA A 96 -0.44 5.10 9.08
C ALA A 96 -1.32 5.48 7.88
N ARG A 97 -1.59 6.79 7.69
CA ARG A 97 -2.33 7.27 6.52
C ARG A 97 -1.55 7.08 5.22
N TRP A 98 -0.24 7.27 5.27
CA TRP A 98 0.62 7.02 4.12
C TRP A 98 0.60 5.54 3.73
N GLN A 99 0.71 4.64 4.69
CA GLN A 99 0.58 3.20 4.47
C GLN A 99 -0.79 2.84 3.88
N GLN A 100 -1.90 3.37 4.44
CA GLN A 100 -3.25 3.12 3.90
C GLN A 100 -3.39 3.56 2.44
N LEU A 101 -2.82 4.71 2.10
CA LEU A 101 -2.87 5.25 0.74
C LEU A 101 -2.08 4.39 -0.26
N GLN A 102 -1.01 3.77 0.22
CA GLN A 102 -0.22 2.83 -0.58
C GLN A 102 -0.86 1.43 -0.68
N ARG A 103 -1.62 0.97 0.33
CA ARG A 103 -2.19 -0.40 0.35
C ARG A 103 -3.23 -0.59 -0.76
N GLY A 104 -4.05 0.43 -1.01
CA GLY A 104 -5.04 0.43 -2.09
C GLY A 104 -4.50 0.80 -3.48
N ALA A 105 -3.18 0.90 -3.66
CA ALA A 105 -2.59 1.27 -4.95
C ALA A 105 -2.72 0.16 -5.99
N ALA A 106 -2.68 -1.11 -5.59
CA ALA A 106 -3.09 -2.21 -6.48
C ALA A 106 -3.79 -3.31 -5.68
N GLU A 107 -4.94 -3.69 -6.20
CA GLU A 107 -5.80 -4.73 -5.66
C GLU A 107 -5.88 -5.86 -6.68
N PHE A 108 -5.56 -7.07 -6.24
CA PHE A 108 -5.62 -8.27 -7.06
C PHE A 108 -6.50 -9.30 -6.37
N SER A 109 -7.65 -9.61 -6.95
CA SER A 109 -8.54 -10.67 -6.45
C SER A 109 -8.50 -11.87 -7.37
N ILE A 110 -8.46 -13.07 -6.80
CA ILE A 110 -8.47 -14.32 -7.55
C ILE A 110 -9.29 -15.38 -6.81
N THR A 111 -10.06 -16.15 -7.57
CA THR A 111 -10.81 -17.30 -7.05
C THR A 111 -10.12 -18.59 -7.46
N LEU A 112 -9.67 -19.35 -6.46
CA LEU A 112 -9.02 -20.64 -6.64
C LEU A 112 -10.07 -21.73 -6.88
N ALA A 113 -9.84 -22.55 -7.91
CA ALA A 113 -10.72 -23.68 -8.23
C ALA A 113 -10.57 -24.81 -7.20
N ARG A 114 -9.37 -24.96 -6.63
CA ARG A 114 -9.08 -25.86 -5.51
C ARG A 114 -8.80 -25.03 -4.28
N GLY A 115 -9.67 -25.13 -3.28
CA GLY A 115 -9.47 -24.42 -2.03
C GLY A 115 -8.19 -24.87 -1.33
N ARG A 116 -7.44 -23.91 -0.82
CA ARG A 116 -6.21 -24.09 -0.04
C ARG A 116 -6.45 -23.51 1.34
N ALA A 117 -6.44 -24.37 2.36
CA ALA A 117 -6.61 -23.96 3.76
C ALA A 117 -5.31 -23.42 4.37
N ASP A 118 -4.17 -23.65 3.71
CA ASP A 118 -2.87 -23.16 4.15
C ASP A 118 -2.69 -21.64 3.99
N LEU A 119 -3.59 -20.99 3.25
CA LEU A 119 -3.53 -19.56 2.97
C LEU A 119 -4.25 -18.78 4.05
N TYR A 120 -3.52 -17.87 4.71
CA TYR A 120 -4.04 -16.99 5.76
C TYR A 120 -3.71 -15.52 5.46
N PRO A 121 -4.48 -14.56 6.00
CA PRO A 121 -4.19 -13.13 5.84
C PRO A 121 -2.80 -12.74 6.35
N GLU A 122 -2.21 -11.69 5.77
CA GLU A 122 -0.85 -11.20 6.03
C GLU A 122 0.30 -12.09 5.57
N MET A 123 0.03 -13.26 4.96
CA MET A 123 1.08 -14.03 4.29
C MET A 123 1.56 -13.27 3.05
N HIS A 124 2.88 -13.20 2.84
CA HIS A 124 3.49 -12.64 1.63
C HIS A 124 3.76 -13.74 0.60
N GLY A 125 3.86 -13.38 -0.67
CA GLY A 125 4.05 -14.36 -1.73
C GLY A 125 4.12 -13.75 -3.11
N SER A 126 4.36 -14.61 -4.09
CA SER A 126 4.43 -14.23 -5.49
C SER A 126 3.29 -14.86 -6.28
N VAL A 127 2.82 -14.13 -7.27
CA VAL A 127 1.80 -14.56 -8.21
C VAL A 127 2.48 -14.72 -9.57
N SER A 128 2.33 -15.88 -10.21
CA SER A 128 2.98 -16.20 -11.47
C SER A 128 2.02 -16.54 -12.62
N GLY A 129 2.42 -16.19 -13.84
CA GLY A 129 1.63 -16.47 -15.05
C GLY A 129 0.57 -15.41 -15.37
N PHE A 130 0.74 -14.20 -14.86
CA PHE A 130 -0.02 -13.00 -15.21
C PHE A 130 0.85 -12.04 -16.02
N LYS A 131 0.40 -10.79 -16.21
CA LYS A 131 1.23 -9.74 -16.80
C LYS A 131 2.45 -9.45 -15.93
N THR A 132 3.53 -8.99 -16.56
CA THR A 132 4.81 -8.69 -15.91
C THR A 132 4.66 -7.67 -14.77
N ASP A 133 3.72 -6.72 -14.90
CA ASP A 133 3.39 -5.74 -13.85
C ASP A 133 2.80 -6.37 -12.56
N ILE A 134 2.21 -7.56 -12.67
CA ILE A 134 1.65 -8.32 -11.54
C ILE A 134 2.70 -9.30 -11.00
N ASP A 135 3.45 -9.93 -11.90
CA ASP A 135 4.44 -10.98 -11.59
C ASP A 135 5.68 -10.43 -10.85
N ASN A 136 6.09 -9.20 -11.17
CA ASN A 136 7.30 -8.59 -10.60
C ASN A 136 7.12 -8.05 -9.17
N GLU A 137 5.88 -7.88 -8.71
CA GLU A 137 5.60 -7.28 -7.42
C GLU A 137 5.40 -8.36 -6.32
N ASP A 138 5.72 -8.00 -5.07
CA ASP A 138 5.49 -8.85 -3.90
C ASP A 138 4.08 -8.60 -3.35
N TRP A 139 3.30 -9.66 -3.19
CA TRP A 139 1.89 -9.59 -2.80
C TRP A 139 1.69 -10.04 -1.37
N ILE A 140 0.80 -9.37 -0.64
CA ILE A 140 0.33 -9.78 0.68
C ILE A 140 -1.16 -10.15 0.60
N ILE A 141 -1.55 -11.23 1.28
CA ILE A 141 -2.97 -11.62 1.37
C ILE A 141 -3.67 -10.65 2.32
N ALA A 142 -4.53 -9.78 1.79
CA ALA A 142 -5.35 -8.87 2.60
C ALA A 142 -6.57 -9.60 3.19
N LYS A 143 -7.19 -10.48 2.40
CA LYS A 143 -8.34 -11.29 2.82
C LYS A 143 -8.27 -12.66 2.17
N ALA A 144 -8.51 -13.70 2.97
CA ALA A 144 -8.75 -15.06 2.51
C ALA A 144 -10.16 -15.47 2.93
N GLU A 145 -11.00 -15.81 1.97
CA GLU A 145 -12.36 -16.27 2.18
C GLU A 145 -12.49 -17.69 1.66
N HIS A 146 -12.82 -18.62 2.56
CA HIS A 146 -12.99 -20.02 2.23
C HIS A 146 -14.48 -20.36 2.24
N THR A 147 -14.97 -20.88 1.12
CA THR A 147 -16.37 -21.30 0.99
C THR A 147 -16.42 -22.79 0.73
N ILE A 148 -17.27 -23.50 1.49
CA ILE A 148 -17.58 -24.91 1.30
C ILE A 148 -19.04 -24.97 0.85
N ASP A 149 -19.28 -25.42 -0.37
CA ASP A 149 -20.62 -25.53 -0.97
C ASP A 149 -20.75 -26.88 -1.70
N ASP A 150 -21.87 -27.16 -2.36
CA ASP A 150 -22.11 -28.39 -3.14
C ASP A 150 -21.12 -28.54 -4.31
N ASN A 151 -20.55 -27.43 -4.79
CA ASN A 151 -19.46 -27.39 -5.79
C ASN A 151 -18.06 -27.62 -5.20
N GLY A 152 -17.95 -27.90 -3.90
CA GLY A 152 -16.70 -28.22 -3.21
C GLY A 152 -16.05 -27.05 -2.47
N PHE A 153 -14.77 -27.23 -2.11
CA PHE A 153 -14.00 -26.25 -1.35
C PHE A 153 -13.33 -25.24 -2.28
N THR A 154 -13.74 -23.98 -2.18
CA THR A 154 -13.18 -22.87 -2.95
C THR A 154 -12.56 -21.83 -2.03
N THR A 155 -11.47 -21.21 -2.48
CA THR A 155 -10.83 -20.10 -1.75
C THR A 155 -10.82 -18.88 -2.64
N ARG A 156 -11.36 -17.77 -2.14
CA ARG A 156 -11.21 -16.45 -2.75
C ARG A 156 -10.14 -15.67 -1.99
N LEU A 157 -9.19 -15.12 -2.72
CA LEU A 157 -8.11 -14.30 -2.19
C LEU A 157 -8.26 -12.86 -2.68
N GLU A 158 -8.01 -11.94 -1.78
CA GLU A 158 -7.77 -10.52 -2.07
C GLU A 158 -6.34 -10.22 -1.66
N LEU A 159 -5.54 -9.80 -2.64
CA LEU A 159 -4.11 -9.57 -2.55
C LEU A 159 -3.86 -8.08 -2.75
N GLU A 160 -3.02 -7.53 -1.88
CA GLU A 160 -2.54 -6.16 -1.95
C GLU A 160 -1.03 -6.17 -2.20
N LEU A 161 -0.50 -5.05 -2.71
CA LEU A 161 0.96 -4.91 -2.81
C LEU A 161 1.57 -4.87 -1.41
N LYS A 162 2.62 -5.65 -1.21
CA LYS A 162 3.44 -5.55 0.00
C LYS A 162 4.16 -4.21 -0.02
N ILE A 163 3.73 -3.35 0.88
CA ILE A 163 4.46 -2.11 1.14
C ILE A 163 5.66 -2.49 2.01
N PRO A 164 6.90 -2.20 1.59
CA PRO A 164 8.04 -2.34 2.48
C PRO A 164 7.79 -1.49 3.73
N ASP A 165 7.93 -2.09 4.91
CA ASP A 165 7.85 -1.39 6.19
C ASP A 165 9.09 -0.48 6.33
N TRP A 166 9.04 0.63 5.62
CA TRP A 166 9.96 1.72 5.79
C TRP A 166 9.14 2.97 5.66
N ILE A 167 9.04 3.72 6.75
CA ILE A 167 9.21 5.18 6.81
C ILE A 167 9.00 5.56 8.27
N ALA A 168 10.08 5.95 8.93
CA ALA A 168 10.06 7.00 9.94
C ALA A 168 11.48 7.52 10.24
N GLU A 169 12.32 7.81 9.23
CA GLU A 169 13.51 8.61 9.54
C GLU A 169 13.06 9.98 10.08
N LYS A 170 13.67 10.34 11.21
CA LYS A 170 13.62 11.66 11.83
C LYS A 170 14.47 12.58 10.95
N GLU A 171 13.91 13.71 10.55
CA GLU A 171 14.69 14.95 10.53
C GLU A 171 14.38 15.69 11.83
#